data_AF-A0A2V9YFZ7-F1
#
_entry.id   AF-A0A2V9YFZ7-F1
#
_cell.length_a   1.000
_cell.length_b   1.000
_cell.length_c   1.000
_cell.angle_alpha   90.00
_cell.angle_beta   90.00
_cell.angle_gamma   90.00
#
_symmetry.space_group_name_H-M   'P 1'
#
loop_
_entity.id
_entity.type
_entity.pdbx_description
1 polymer ?
#
loop_
_entity_poly.entity_id
_entity_poly.type
_entity_poly.pdbx_seq_one_letter_code
_entity_poly.pdbx_strand_id
1 'polypeptide(L)'
;ALAANPTGPYPPECASFDQLGFRVPFMAVSPFSKPHYVSHTVGDHTSLLAFIEKRFLSSEDEDGRLYLTKRDQYAHTLEDMFDFEGSPSLNTPVGRALPPASDCTPQ
;
A
#
# COMPACT_ATOMS: atom_id res chain seq x y z
N ALA A 1 8.76 33.08 -3.50
CA ALA A 1 7.36 33.50 -3.70
C ALA A 1 6.49 32.26 -3.67
N LEU A 2 5.44 32.23 -2.84
CA LEU A 2 4.48 31.12 -2.80
C LEU A 2 3.78 31.04 -4.16
N ALA A 3 3.65 29.83 -4.72
CA ALA A 3 3.10 29.62 -6.06
C ALA A 3 1.71 30.27 -6.19
N ALA A 4 1.58 31.24 -7.09
CA ALA A 4 0.35 32.01 -7.33
C ALA A 4 -0.77 31.19 -8.00
N ASN A 5 -0.52 29.91 -8.30
CA ASN A 5 -1.52 28.98 -8.81
C ASN A 5 -1.23 27.58 -8.27
N PRO A 6 -2.09 26.99 -7.42
CA PRO A 6 -1.88 25.65 -6.86
C PRO A 6 -1.91 24.54 -7.93
N THR A 7 -2.31 24.84 -9.16
CA THR A 7 -2.37 23.88 -10.29
C THR A 7 -1.39 24.22 -11.42
N GLY A 8 -0.56 25.26 -11.27
CA GLY A 8 0.46 25.60 -12.27
C GLY A 8 1.62 24.60 -12.30
N PRO A 9 2.41 24.53 -13.39
CA PRO A 9 3.61 23.71 -13.43
C PRO A 9 4.56 24.12 -12.30
N TYR A 10 5.08 23.13 -11.57
CA TYR A 10 6.02 23.38 -10.49
C TYR A 10 7.26 24.11 -11.04
N PRO A 11 7.75 25.15 -10.34
CA PRO A 11 8.98 25.82 -10.75
C PRO A 11 10.13 24.80 -10.88
N PRO A 12 10.96 24.87 -11.93
CA PRO A 12 12.03 23.89 -12.17
C PRO A 12 13.07 23.85 -11.04
N GLU A 13 13.17 24.90 -10.24
CA GLU A 13 14.00 24.98 -9.03
C GLU A 13 13.40 24.26 -7.80
N CYS A 14 12.14 23.82 -7.87
CA CYS A 14 11.42 23.13 -6.78
C CYS A 14 11.34 21.62 -7.04
N ALA A 15 11.25 20.82 -5.97
CA ALA A 15 11.05 19.38 -6.10
C ALA A 15 9.70 19.07 -6.77
N SER A 16 9.73 18.30 -7.85
CA SER A 16 8.56 17.94 -8.68
C SER A 16 7.66 16.85 -8.09
N PHE A 17 7.98 16.32 -6.89
CA PHE A 17 7.26 15.25 -6.18
C PHE A 17 6.98 13.98 -7.01
N ASP A 18 7.73 13.80 -8.10
CA ASP A 18 7.66 12.69 -9.06
C ASP A 18 8.67 11.56 -8.73
N GLN A 19 9.42 11.71 -7.65
CA GLN A 19 10.42 10.74 -7.19
C GLN A 19 9.90 9.94 -6.00
N LEU A 20 10.46 8.73 -5.85
CA LEU A 20 10.30 7.93 -4.63
C LEU A 20 11.32 8.36 -3.57
N GLY A 21 10.95 8.17 -2.31
CA GLY A 21 11.86 8.37 -1.18
C GLY A 21 12.84 7.22 -0.98
N PHE A 22 13.44 7.18 0.20
CA PHE A 22 14.28 6.05 0.61
C PHE A 22 13.46 4.76 0.78
N ARG A 23 14.13 3.61 0.69
CA ARG A 23 13.48 2.30 0.85
C ARG A 23 13.12 2.04 2.32
N VAL A 24 11.91 1.54 2.53
CA VAL A 24 11.40 1.10 3.83
C VAL A 24 11.06 -0.39 3.81
N PRO A 25 11.13 -1.09 4.95
CA PRO A 25 10.61 -2.45 5.07
C PRO A 25 9.10 -2.48 4.82
N PHE A 26 8.64 -3.50 4.09
CA PHE A 26 7.22 -3.78 3.88
C PHE A 26 6.98 -5.28 4.00
N MET A 27 5.89 -5.66 4.68
CA MET A 27 5.49 -7.05 4.86
C MET A 27 3.98 -7.16 4.73
N ALA A 28 3.51 -8.18 4.02
CA ALA A 28 2.09 -8.47 3.88
C ALA A 28 1.75 -9.80 4.57
N VAL A 29 0.90 -9.75 5.59
CA VAL A 29 0.47 -10.92 6.36
C VAL A 29 -1.01 -11.16 6.10
N SER A 30 -1.32 -12.31 5.50
CA SER A 30 -2.67 -12.69 5.07
C SER A 30 -2.77 -14.21 4.89
N PRO A 31 -3.97 -14.81 5.03
CA PRO A 31 -4.26 -16.16 4.54
C PRO A 31 -3.83 -16.41 3.09
N PHE A 32 -3.87 -15.35 2.27
CA PHE A 32 -3.52 -15.40 0.85
C PHE A 32 -2.06 -15.06 0.58
N SER A 33 -1.25 -14.69 1.57
CA SER A 33 0.17 -14.37 1.34
C SER A 33 0.93 -15.61 0.87
N LYS A 34 1.75 -15.45 -0.18
CA LYS A 34 2.62 -16.53 -0.67
C LYS A 34 3.69 -16.87 0.38
N PRO A 35 3.85 -18.15 0.77
CA PRO A 35 4.85 -18.54 1.77
C PRO A 35 6.27 -18.39 1.21
N HIS A 36 7.20 -17.91 2.05
CA HIS A 36 8.61 -17.71 1.70
C HIS A 36 8.85 -16.89 0.40
N TYR A 37 7.96 -15.95 0.10
CA TYR A 37 8.06 -15.11 -1.09
C TYR A 37 8.56 -13.70 -0.74
N VAL A 38 9.49 -13.20 -1.54
CA VAL A 38 9.98 -11.82 -1.49
C VAL A 38 9.67 -11.17 -2.84
N SER A 39 8.82 -10.14 -2.83
CA SER A 39 8.58 -9.35 -4.03
C SER A 39 9.80 -8.48 -4.32
N HIS A 40 10.22 -8.47 -5.59
CA HIS A 40 11.24 -7.55 -6.11
C HIS A 40 10.64 -6.35 -6.84
N THR A 41 9.31 -6.25 -6.86
CA THR A 41 8.60 -5.16 -7.51
C THR A 41 8.79 -3.87 -6.70
N VAL A 42 8.92 -2.75 -7.41
CA VAL A 42 9.03 -1.44 -6.78
C VAL A 42 7.63 -1.00 -6.35
N GLY A 43 7.42 -0.96 -5.03
CA GLY A 43 6.23 -0.39 -4.40
C GLY A 43 6.56 0.90 -3.64
N ASP A 44 5.55 1.72 -3.45
CA ASP A 44 5.58 2.92 -2.61
C ASP A 44 4.32 2.99 -1.72
N HIS A 45 4.17 4.05 -0.93
CA HIS A 45 3.02 4.16 -0.01
C HIS A 45 1.67 4.22 -0.74
N THR A 46 1.64 4.72 -1.98
CA THR A 46 0.43 4.75 -2.81
C THR A 46 0.08 3.37 -3.40
N SER A 47 1.01 2.42 -3.39
CA SER A 47 0.75 1.02 -3.79
C SER A 47 -0.29 0.34 -2.89
N LEU A 48 -0.37 0.74 -1.60
CA LEU A 48 -1.43 0.28 -0.70
C LEU A 48 -2.80 0.85 -1.11
N LEU A 49 -2.84 2.12 -1.54
CA LEU A 49 -4.07 2.73 -2.04
C LEU A 49 -4.51 2.04 -3.33
N ALA A 50 -3.61 1.86 -4.29
CA ALA A 50 -3.89 1.16 -5.54
C ALA A 50 -4.45 -0.27 -5.30
N PHE A 51 -3.94 -0.98 -4.29
CA PHE A 51 -4.48 -2.29 -3.90
C PHE A 51 -5.93 -2.20 -3.37
N ILE A 52 -6.21 -1.25 -2.48
CA ILE A 52 -7.55 -1.03 -1.90
C ILE A 52 -8.52 -0.59 -3.01
N GLU A 53 -8.11 0.38 -3.83
CA GLU A 53 -8.87 0.91 -4.95
C GLU A 53 -9.24 -0.20 -5.92
N LYS A 54 -8.28 -1.02 -6.34
CA LYS A 54 -8.56 -2.18 -7.20
C LYS A 54 -9.57 -3.16 -6.59
N ARG A 55 -9.60 -3.31 -5.25
CA ARG A 55 -10.48 -4.25 -4.56
C ARG A 55 -11.89 -3.71 -4.35
N PHE A 56 -12.06 -2.41 -4.19
CA PHE A 56 -13.32 -1.80 -3.73
C PHE A 56 -13.92 -0.76 -4.66
N LEU A 57 -13.14 -0.13 -5.53
CA LEU A 57 -13.66 0.75 -6.57
C LEU A 57 -14.12 -0.09 -7.76
N SER A 58 -15.35 0.12 -8.19
CA SER A 58 -15.94 -0.49 -9.37
C SER A 58 -16.06 0.54 -10.48
N SER A 59 -16.01 0.10 -11.74
CA SER A 59 -16.25 0.95 -12.91
C SER A 59 -17.72 1.37 -13.06
N GLU A 60 -18.60 0.90 -12.17
CA GLU A 60 -20.02 1.25 -12.15
C GLU A 60 -20.30 2.56 -11.40
N ASP A 61 -19.29 3.12 -10.73
CA ASP A 61 -19.41 4.43 -10.10
C ASP A 61 -19.58 5.51 -11.19
N GLU A 62 -20.35 6.55 -10.90
CA GLU A 62 -20.80 7.56 -11.90
C GLU A 62 -19.64 8.20 -12.70
N ASP A 63 -18.45 8.28 -12.10
CA ASP A 63 -17.25 8.82 -12.73
C ASP A 63 -16.43 7.78 -13.54
N GLY A 64 -16.72 6.49 -13.41
CA GLY A 64 -15.99 5.39 -14.08
C GLY A 64 -14.51 5.28 -13.70
N ARG A 65 -14.07 5.97 -12.64
CA ARG A 65 -12.67 6.06 -12.22
C ARG A 65 -12.32 4.92 -11.27
N LEU A 66 -11.19 4.28 -11.54
CA LEU A 66 -10.64 3.19 -10.71
C LEU A 66 -9.50 3.66 -9.78
N TYR A 67 -9.28 4.97 -9.69
CA TYR A 67 -8.17 5.59 -9.00
C TYR A 67 -8.53 7.02 -8.57
N LEU A 68 -7.93 7.52 -7.49
CA LEU A 68 -8.23 8.85 -6.95
C LEU A 68 -7.26 9.93 -7.43
N THR A 69 -6.02 9.55 -7.77
CA THR A 69 -4.99 10.48 -8.23
C THR A 69 -4.21 9.90 -9.43
N LYS A 70 -3.33 10.68 -10.04
CA LYS A 70 -2.41 10.08 -11.03
C LYS A 70 -1.37 9.17 -10.38
N ARG A 71 -1.08 9.37 -9.09
CA ARG A 71 0.03 8.67 -8.42
C ARG A 71 -0.36 7.24 -8.07
N ASP A 72 -1.53 7.05 -7.48
CA ASP A 72 -2.09 5.71 -7.20
C ASP A 72 -2.40 4.94 -8.50
N GLN A 73 -2.89 5.62 -9.54
CA GLN A 73 -3.11 5.03 -10.87
C GLN A 73 -1.86 4.32 -11.43
N TYR A 74 -0.68 4.90 -11.23
CA TYR A 74 0.60 4.35 -11.72
C TYR A 74 1.37 3.56 -10.66
N ALA A 75 0.82 3.39 -9.45
CA ALA A 75 1.43 2.60 -8.40
C ALA A 75 1.20 1.09 -8.63
N HIS A 76 2.10 0.27 -8.10
CA HIS A 76 1.94 -1.19 -8.20
C HIS A 76 0.89 -1.68 -7.20
N THR A 77 0.06 -2.66 -7.59
CA THR A 77 -1.06 -3.14 -6.74
C THR A 77 -0.65 -4.20 -5.71
N LEU A 78 0.63 -4.60 -5.68
CA LEU A 78 1.21 -5.57 -4.71
C LEU A 78 0.59 -6.98 -4.74
N GLU A 79 -0.22 -7.29 -5.75
CA GLU A 79 -0.92 -8.58 -5.87
C GLU A 79 0.03 -9.75 -6.07
N ASP A 80 1.26 -9.50 -6.55
CA ASP A 80 2.27 -10.53 -6.72
C ASP A 80 2.66 -11.22 -5.41
N MET A 81 2.43 -10.57 -4.26
CA MET A 81 2.65 -11.14 -2.92
C MET A 81 1.54 -12.12 -2.48
N PHE A 82 0.43 -12.17 -3.21
CA PHE A 82 -0.75 -12.95 -2.82
C PHE A 82 -1.09 -14.05 -3.85
N ASP A 83 -1.57 -15.17 -3.33
CA ASP A 83 -2.24 -16.24 -4.07
C ASP A 83 -3.70 -16.29 -3.61
N PHE A 84 -4.56 -15.62 -4.37
CA PHE A 84 -6.00 -15.50 -4.08
C PHE A 84 -6.81 -16.76 -4.43
N GLU A 85 -6.24 -17.68 -5.22
CA GLU A 85 -6.90 -18.93 -5.58
C GLU A 85 -6.62 -20.02 -4.54
N GLY A 86 -5.35 -20.17 -4.15
CA GLY A 86 -4.89 -21.24 -3.26
C GLY A 86 -5.06 -20.96 -1.77
N SER A 87 -5.00 -19.68 -1.35
CA SER A 87 -5.04 -19.26 0.06
C SER A 87 -4.13 -20.11 0.98
N PRO A 88 -2.83 -20.20 0.68
CA PRO A 88 -1.92 -21.21 1.25
C PRO A 88 -1.79 -21.15 2.78
N SER A 89 -2.06 -19.99 3.38
CA SER A 89 -1.92 -19.78 4.81
C SER A 89 -3.26 -19.80 5.58
N LEU A 90 -4.37 -20.15 4.93
CA LEU A 90 -5.72 -20.11 5.53
C LEU A 90 -5.87 -20.94 6.81
N ASN A 91 -5.26 -22.12 6.85
CA ASN A 91 -5.34 -23.04 7.99
C ASN A 91 -4.12 -22.92 8.92
N THR A 92 -3.30 -21.88 8.78
CA THR A 92 -2.12 -21.69 9.62
C THR A 92 -2.54 -21.37 11.04
N PRO A 93 -2.11 -22.14 12.06
CA PRO A 93 -2.44 -21.86 13.44
C PRO A 93 -1.76 -20.57 13.89
N VAL A 94 -2.56 -19.54 14.18
CA VAL A 94 -2.07 -18.29 14.78
C VAL A 94 -2.19 -18.41 16.30
N GLY A 95 -1.06 -18.50 16.98
CA GLY A 95 -1.02 -18.51 18.43
C GLY A 95 -1.55 -17.19 19.01
N ARG A 96 -2.21 -17.25 20.17
CA ARG A 96 -2.47 -16.04 20.95
C ARG A 96 -1.20 -15.63 21.67
N ALA A 97 -0.77 -14.38 21.48
CA ALA A 97 0.27 -13.81 22.32
C ALA A 97 -0.24 -13.75 23.76
N LEU A 98 0.56 -14.24 24.71
CA LEU A 98 0.31 -13.98 26.13
C LEU A 98 0.53 -12.49 26.41
N PRO A 99 -0.22 -11.89 27.33
CA PRO A 99 0.05 -10.52 27.76
C PRO A 99 1.49 -10.41 28.32
N PRO A 100 2.11 -9.23 28.23
CA PRO A 100 3.43 -9.01 28.82
C PRO A 100 3.38 -9.33 30.32
N ALA A 101 4.41 -10.03 30.82
CA ALA A 101 4.49 -10.43 32.23
C ALA A 101 4.63 -9.24 33.18
N SER A 102 5.17 -8.12 32.69
CA SER A 102 5.28 -6.86 33.40
C SER A 102 4.15 -5.92 32.95
N ASP A 103 3.24 -5.62 33.87
CA ASP A 103 2.27 -4.55 33.70
C ASP A 103 2.96 -3.21 33.96
N CYS A 104 3.12 -2.40 32.90
CA CYS A 104 3.70 -1.06 33.00
C CYS A 104 2.62 0.02 33.19
N THR A 105 1.40 -0.35 33.59
CA THR A 105 0.42 0.65 34.02
C THR A 105 0.95 1.42 35.24
N PRO A 106 0.97 2.76 35.19
CA PRO A 106 1.30 3.57 36.35
C PRO A 106 0.28 3.29 37.49
N GLN A 107 0.78 3.11 38.72
CA GLN A 107 -0.05 3.06 39.93
C GLN A 107 -0.52 4.46 40.35
#